data_AF-A0A497A8T0-F1
#
_entry.id   AF-A0A497A8T0-F1
#
_cell.length_a   1.000
_cell.length_b   1.000
_cell.length_c   1.000
_cell.angle_alpha   90.00
_cell.angle_beta   90.00
_cell.angle_gamma   90.00
#
_symmetry.space_group_name_H-M   'P 1'
#
loop_
_entity.id
_entity.type
_entity.pdbx_description
1 polymer ?
#
loop_
_entity_poly.entity_id
_entity_poly.type
_entity_poly.pdbx_seq_one_letter_code
_entity_poly.pdbx_strand_id
1 'polypeptide(L)'
;MKLIIGFFIGIIAAGALLFGIQSAFPTWAQTDSTEATDNFSLVDLLPDIEQIYEEALTLPFNEAKKKIYDEDIAQFYQLLLERTSLDRPEQP
;
A
#
# COMPACT_ATOMS: atom_id res chain seq x y z
N MET A 1 46.71 -19.61 15.89
CA MET A 1 46.25 -18.34 16.51
C MET A 1 45.78 -17.29 15.50
N LYS A 2 46.55 -16.93 14.47
CA LYS A 2 46.18 -15.89 13.49
C LYS A 2 44.80 -16.07 12.83
N LEU A 3 44.46 -17.32 12.47
CA LEU A 3 43.18 -17.65 11.83
C LEU A 3 41.99 -17.49 12.80
N ILE A 4 42.17 -17.88 14.06
CA ILE A 4 41.16 -17.75 15.12
C ILE A 4 40.91 -16.27 15.43
N ILE A 5 41.97 -15.46 15.50
CA ILE A 5 41.85 -14.01 15.73
C ILE A 5 41.11 -13.33 14.57
N GLY A 6 41.39 -13.71 13.32
CA GLY A 6 40.66 -13.18 12.15
C GLY A 6 39.17 -13.53 12.15
N PHE A 7 38.81 -14.73 12.61
CA PHE A 7 37.41 -15.17 12.73
C PHE A 7 36.63 -14.30 13.74
N PHE A 8 37.20 -14.04 14.91
CA PHE A 8 36.55 -13.20 15.92
C PHE A 8 36.45 -11.73 15.51
N ILE A 9 37.47 -11.19 14.83
CA ILE A 9 37.42 -9.83 14.28
C ILE A 9 36.30 -9.72 13.23
N GLY A 10 36.12 -10.73 12.38
CA GLY A 10 35.04 -10.79 11.40
C GLY A 10 33.64 -10.77 12.03
N ILE A 11 33.43 -11.54 13.11
CA ILE A 11 32.16 -11.57 13.85
C ILE A 11 31.86 -10.21 14.48
N ILE A 12 32.86 -9.57 15.10
CA ILE A 12 32.69 -8.25 15.71
C ILE A 12 32.38 -7.18 14.66
N ALA A 13 33.09 -7.21 13.52
CA ALA A 13 32.84 -6.28 12.42
C ALA A 13 31.44 -6.46 11.80
N ALA A 14 31.00 -7.70 11.58
CA ALA A 14 29.67 -8.00 11.08
C ALA A 14 28.58 -7.59 12.09
N GLY A 15 28.80 -7.82 13.38
CA GLY A 15 27.89 -7.40 14.45
C GLY A 15 27.74 -5.89 14.54
N ALA A 16 28.85 -5.15 14.47
CA ALA A 16 28.83 -3.67 14.46
C ALA A 16 28.09 -3.12 13.23
N LEU A 17 28.24 -3.74 12.07
CA LEU A 17 27.55 -3.35 10.85
C LEU A 17 26.02 -3.58 10.97
N LEU A 18 25.59 -4.71 11.52
CA LEU A 18 24.16 -4.99 11.75
C LEU A 18 23.55 -4.06 12.81
N PHE A 19 24.28 -3.73 13.87
CA PHE A 19 23.81 -2.79 14.90
C PHE A 19 23.71 -1.36 14.36
N GLY A 20 24.67 -0.93 13.52
CA GLY A 20 24.63 0.35 12.83
C GLY A 20 23.42 0.48 11.89
N ILE A 21 23.06 -0.59 11.18
CA ILE A 21 21.87 -0.62 10.33
C ILE A 21 20.58 -0.48 11.17
N GLN A 22 20.48 -1.13 12.32
CA GLN A 22 19.32 -0.96 13.21
C GLN A 22 19.16 0.47 13.74
N SER A 23 20.26 1.20 13.96
CA SER A 23 20.19 2.60 14.41
C SER A 23 19.71 3.60 13.34
N ALA A 24 19.72 3.20 12.05
CA ALA A 24 19.31 4.04 10.92
C ALA A 24 17.90 3.70 10.39
N PHE A 25 17.31 2.59 10.84
CA PHE A 25 15.92 2.25 10.57
C PHE A 25 15.08 2.64 11.80
N PRO A 26 14.12 3.59 11.68
CA PRO A 26 13.14 3.80 12.73
C PRO A 26 12.22 2.58 12.73
N THR A 27 12.63 1.53 13.43
CA THR A 27 11.76 0.42 13.75
C THR A 27 11.00 0.83 15.00
N TRP A 28 9.67 0.88 14.84
CA TRP A 28 8.62 1.15 15.84
C TRP A 28 8.23 2.62 16.04
N ALA A 29 6.94 2.88 15.83
CA ALA A 29 6.26 4.08 16.28
C ALA A 29 6.35 4.14 17.80
N GLN A 30 7.14 5.09 18.29
CA GLN A 30 7.26 5.39 19.70
C GLN A 30 5.93 6.00 20.16
N THR A 31 5.12 5.24 20.90
CA THR A 31 4.00 5.79 21.66
C THR A 31 4.58 6.55 22.85
N ASP A 32 5.20 7.70 22.57
CA ASP A 32 5.38 8.70 23.61
C ASP A 32 3.96 9.22 23.91
N SER A 33 3.53 8.92 25.13
CA SER A 33 2.34 9.43 25.78
C SER A 33 2.43 10.95 25.93
N THR A 34 2.29 11.65 24.81
CA THR A 34 1.92 13.05 24.77
C THR A 34 0.49 13.07 24.27
N GLU A 35 -0.38 13.68 25.06
CA GLU A 35 -1.81 13.87 24.82
C GLU A 35 -2.07 14.53 23.45
N ALA A 36 -2.02 13.74 22.39
CA ALA A 36 -2.64 14.04 21.13
C ALA A 36 -4.01 13.37 21.18
N THR A 37 -5.03 14.18 21.37
CA THR A 37 -6.44 13.83 21.18
C THR A 37 -6.68 13.46 19.72
N ASP A 38 -6.16 12.33 19.27
CA ASP A 38 -6.49 11.75 17.99
C ASP A 38 -7.03 10.35 18.23
N ASN A 39 -8.35 10.31 18.30
CA ASN A 39 -9.16 9.10 18.35
C ASN A 39 -9.13 8.41 16.97
N PHE A 40 -7.93 8.16 16.44
CA PHE A 40 -7.70 7.47 15.17
C PHE A 40 -7.85 5.96 15.40
N SER A 41 -9.09 5.52 15.58
CA SER A 41 -9.41 4.10 15.62
C SER A 41 -9.22 3.55 14.22
N LEU A 42 -8.31 2.57 14.06
CA LEU A 42 -8.12 1.84 12.80
C LEU A 42 -9.42 1.24 12.24
N VAL A 43 -10.40 0.98 13.11
CA VAL A 43 -11.73 0.50 12.71
C VAL A 43 -12.50 1.55 11.91
N ASP A 44 -12.32 2.83 12.23
CA ASP A 44 -13.00 3.94 11.55
C ASP A 44 -12.39 4.21 10.16
N LEU A 45 -11.16 3.75 9.91
CA LEU A 45 -10.46 3.87 8.61
C LEU A 45 -10.75 2.70 7.66
N LEU A 46 -11.23 1.56 8.15
CA LEU A 46 -11.57 0.41 7.30
C LEU A 46 -12.60 0.74 6.21
N PRO A 47 -13.74 1.41 6.52
CA PRO A 47 -14.71 1.77 5.48
C PRO A 47 -14.12 2.73 4.43
N ASP A 48 -13.27 3.67 4.84
CA ASP A 48 -12.63 4.62 3.93
C ASP A 48 -11.62 3.93 3.00
N ILE A 49 -10.85 2.95 3.50
CA ILE A 49 -9.89 2.19 2.70
C ILE A 49 -10.61 1.28 1.69
N GLU A 50 -11.72 0.65 2.10
CA GLU A 50 -12.56 -0.14 1.19
C GLU A 50 -13.09 0.73 0.05
N GLN A 51 -13.63 1.91 0.37
CA GLN A 51 -14.10 2.86 -0.64
C GLN A 51 -12.99 3.29 -1.60
N ILE A 52 -11.80 3.65 -1.09
CA ILE A 52 -10.66 4.04 -1.93
C ILE A 52 -10.23 2.89 -2.84
N TYR A 53 -10.21 1.65 -2.32
CA TYR A 53 -9.85 0.48 -3.10
C TYR A 53 -10.86 0.20 -4.22
N GLU A 54 -12.16 0.28 -3.92
CA GLU A 54 -13.23 0.12 -4.90
C GLU A 54 -13.21 1.21 -5.98
N GLU A 55 -12.98 2.47 -5.59
CA GLU A 55 -12.88 3.59 -6.51
C GLU A 55 -11.64 3.44 -7.41
N ALA A 56 -10.49 3.09 -6.84
CA ALA A 56 -9.26 2.86 -7.61
C ALA A 56 -9.40 1.75 -8.66
N LEU A 57 -10.23 0.73 -8.39
CA LEU A 57 -10.51 -0.34 -9.34
C LEU A 57 -11.44 0.10 -10.46
N THR A 58 -12.45 0.93 -10.20
CA THR A 58 -13.51 1.27 -11.17
C THR A 58 -13.22 2.54 -11.96
N LEU A 59 -12.57 3.53 -11.34
CA LEU A 59 -12.28 4.84 -11.92
C LEU A 59 -11.57 4.78 -13.29
N PRO A 60 -10.52 3.98 -13.50
CA PRO A 60 -9.82 3.95 -14.80
C PRO A 60 -10.72 3.45 -15.93
N PHE A 61 -11.63 2.51 -15.64
CA PHE A 61 -12.55 1.96 -16.62
C PHE A 61 -13.67 2.95 -16.97
N ASN A 62 -14.15 3.69 -15.98
CA ASN A 62 -15.13 4.76 -16.19
C ASN A 62 -14.53 5.93 -16.98
N GLU A 63 -13.28 6.30 -16.73
CA GLU A 63 -12.58 7.31 -17.52
C GLU A 63 -12.32 6.84 -18.96
N ALA A 64 -11.94 5.58 -19.15
CA ALA A 64 -11.77 5.01 -20.48
C ALA A 64 -13.09 5.02 -21.27
N LYS A 65 -14.22 4.68 -20.63
CA LYS A 65 -15.57 4.75 -21.23
C LYS A 65 -15.87 6.11 -21.84
N LYS A 66 -15.53 7.20 -21.14
CA LYS A 66 -15.76 8.60 -21.57
C LYS A 66 -14.95 8.99 -22.82
N LYS A 67 -13.93 8.22 -23.19
CA LYS A 67 -13.03 8.48 -24.33
C LYS A 67 -13.34 7.62 -25.56
N ILE A 68 -14.31 6.70 -25.47
CA ILE A 68 -14.72 5.87 -26.61
C ILE A 68 -15.80 6.63 -27.39
N TYR A 69 -15.46 7.06 -28.61
CA TYR A 69 -16.37 7.79 -29.50
C TYR A 69 -17.07 6.89 -30.54
N ASP A 70 -16.46 5.74 -30.82
CA ASP A 70 -17.03 4.74 -31.73
C ASP A 70 -18.15 3.98 -31.02
N GLU A 71 -19.34 3.96 -31.64
CA GLU A 71 -20.55 3.42 -31.04
C GLU A 71 -20.47 1.90 -30.83
N ASP A 72 -19.93 1.17 -31.80
CA ASP A 72 -19.81 -0.29 -31.71
C ASP A 72 -18.81 -0.69 -30.61
N ILE A 73 -17.69 0.04 -30.52
CA ILE A 73 -16.70 -0.16 -29.46
C ILE A 73 -17.29 0.21 -28.09
N ALA A 74 -18.06 1.30 -28.00
CA ALA A 74 -18.69 1.72 -26.74
C ALA A 74 -19.70 0.68 -26.23
N GLN A 75 -20.51 0.10 -27.12
CA GLN A 75 -21.47 -0.95 -26.77
C GLN A 75 -20.77 -2.23 -26.32
N PHE A 76 -19.72 -2.65 -27.03
CA PHE A 76 -18.93 -3.81 -26.64
C PHE A 76 -18.24 -3.61 -25.29
N TYR A 77 -17.65 -2.44 -25.08
CA TYR A 77 -16.99 -2.08 -23.82
C TYR A 77 -17.97 -2.06 -22.64
N GLN A 78 -19.18 -1.52 -22.84
CA GLN A 78 -20.24 -1.56 -21.84
C GLN A 78 -20.62 -2.99 -21.46
N LEU A 79 -20.82 -3.86 -22.45
CA LEU A 79 -21.12 -5.27 -22.21
C LEU A 79 -19.98 -5.98 -21.46
N LEU A 80 -18.74 -5.65 -21.77
CA LEU A 80 -17.57 -6.20 -21.09
C LEU A 80 -17.56 -5.83 -19.60
N LEU A 81 -17.80 -4.56 -19.27
CA LEU A 81 -17.85 -4.10 -17.87
C LEU A 81 -19.01 -4.74 -17.10
N GLU A 82 -20.18 -4.88 -17.72
CA GLU A 82 -21.34 -5.56 -17.14
C GLU A 82 -21.03 -7.03 -16.81
N ARG A 83 -20.38 -7.75 -17.75
CA ARG A 83 -20.03 -9.18 -17.57
C ARG A 83 -18.91 -9.43 -16.58
N THR A 84 -18.06 -8.44 -16.34
CA THR A 84 -16.94 -8.52 -15.40
C THR A 84 -17.28 -7.99 -14.01
N SER A 85 -18.52 -7.53 -13.80
CA SER A 85 -18.98 -6.87 -12.57
C SER A 85 -18.13 -5.64 -12.18
N LEU A 86 -17.47 -5.05 -13.18
CA LEU A 86 -16.71 -3.81 -13.04
C LEU A 86 -17.59 -2.57 -13.31
N ASP A 87 -18.80 -2.77 -13.84
CA ASP A 87 -19.82 -1.73 -13.97
C ASP A 87 -20.62 -1.62 -12.65
N ARG A 88 -20.07 -0.87 -11.69
CA ARG A 88 -20.80 -0.53 -10.46
C ARG A 88 -21.34 0.89 -10.58
N PRO A 89 -22.64 1.12 -10.35
CA PRO A 89 -23.19 2.47 -10.36
C PRO A 89 -22.54 3.28 -9.23
N GLU A 90 -22.14 4.52 -9.53
CA GLU A 90 -21.75 5.49 -8.51
C GLU A 90 -22.88 5.56 -7.48
N GLN A 91 -22.61 5.17 -6.23
CA GLN A 91 -23.57 5.34 -5.15
C GLN A 91 -23.74 6.85 -4.89
N PRO A 92 -24.98 7.34 -4.70
CA PRO A 92 -25.25 8.75 -4.46
C PRO A 92 -24.68 9.26 -3.12
#